data_AF-X5S695-F1
#
_entry.id   AF-X5S695-F1
#
_cell.length_a   1.000
_cell.length_b   1.000
_cell.length_c   1.000
_cell.angle_alpha   90.00
_cell.angle_beta   90.00
_cell.angle_gamma   90.00
#
_symmetry.space_group_name_H-M   'P 1'
#
loop_
_entity.id
_entity.type
_entity.pdbx_description
1 polymer ?
#
loop_
_entity_poly.entity_id
_entity_poly.type
_entity_poly.pdbx_seq_one_letter_code
_entity_poly.pdbx_strand_id
1 'polypeptide(L)'
;MKAPTDNLDDLQSDIAHLSEVMDIIVETLLDTPRFDGPNKLLDRSIALSWIARDMADMLRTEADLCRQRVLQEARGRKRGGSLQ
;
A
#
# COMPACT_ATOMS: atom_id res chain seq x y z
N MET A 1 -2.46 -13.54 9.04
CA MET A 1 -2.92 -12.29 8.41
C MET A 1 -4.08 -11.76 9.24
N LYS A 2 -3.95 -10.56 9.81
CA LYS A 2 -5.05 -9.93 10.57
C LYS A 2 -6.13 -9.49 9.58
N ALA A 3 -7.39 -9.53 10.02
CA ALA A 3 -8.50 -9.00 9.23
C ALA A 3 -8.29 -7.50 8.98
N PRO A 4 -8.68 -6.98 7.80
CA PRO A 4 -8.65 -5.55 7.55
C PRO A 4 -9.48 -4.80 8.59
N THR A 5 -8.87 -3.79 9.20
CA THR A 5 -9.46 -2.97 10.24
C THR A 5 -10.34 -1.88 9.61
N ASP A 6 -11.42 -1.51 10.29
CA ASP A 6 -12.46 -0.61 9.78
C ASP A 6 -12.10 0.90 9.84
N ASN A 7 -10.85 1.26 10.20
CA ASN A 7 -10.41 2.64 10.29
C ASN A 7 -9.37 3.01 9.22
N LEU A 8 -9.35 4.29 8.84
CA LEU A 8 -8.37 4.84 7.90
C LEU A 8 -6.94 4.88 8.46
N ASP A 9 -6.79 4.68 9.78
CA ASP A 9 -5.49 4.70 10.46
C ASP A 9 -4.57 3.60 9.95
N ASP A 10 -5.10 2.40 9.69
CA ASP A 10 -4.34 1.28 9.12
C ASP A 10 -3.90 1.56 7.69
N LEU A 11 -4.79 2.13 6.86
CA LEU A 11 -4.46 2.57 5.50
C LEU A 11 -3.38 3.66 5.50
N GLN A 12 -3.45 4.61 6.42
CA GLN A 12 -2.43 5.65 6.57
C GLN A 12 -1.09 5.08 7.02
N SER A 13 -1.09 4.15 7.98
CA SER A 13 0.12 3.48 8.45
C SER A 13 0.78 2.65 7.34
N ASP A 14 0.00 1.92 6.56
CA ASP A 14 0.51 1.11 5.47
C ASP A 14 1.08 1.96 4.33
N ILE A 15 0.47 3.12 4.03
CA ILE A 15 1.03 4.11 3.08
C ILE A 15 2.37 4.65 3.59
N ALA A 16 2.48 4.96 4.89
CA ALA A 16 3.72 5.43 5.48
C ALA A 16 4.83 4.36 5.37
N HIS A 17 4.52 3.10 5.68
CA HIS A 17 5.48 1.99 5.52
C HIS A 17 5.90 1.80 4.06
N LEU A 18 4.96 1.90 3.10
CA LEU A 18 5.30 1.81 1.68
C LEU A 18 6.27 2.93 1.27
N SER A 19 6.04 4.16 1.73
CA SER A 19 6.95 5.29 1.48
C SER A 19 8.36 5.01 2.00
N GLU A 20 8.48 4.52 3.23
CA GLU A 20 9.77 4.19 3.84
C GLU A 20 10.51 3.09 3.06
N VAL A 21 9.79 2.04 2.61
CA VAL A 21 10.40 1.00 1.77
C VAL A 21 10.89 1.59 0.44
N MET A 22 10.14 2.51 -0.18
CA MET A 22 10.55 3.17 -1.41
C MET A 22 11.81 4.02 -1.21
N ASP A 23 11.91 4.76 -0.10
CA ASP A 23 13.09 5.54 0.24
C ASP A 23 14.33 4.63 0.40
N ILE A 24 14.19 3.53 1.13
CA ILE A 24 15.28 2.54 1.30
C ILE A 24 15.72 1.94 -0.05
N ILE A 25 14.79 1.67 -0.96
CA ILE A 25 15.13 1.18 -2.32
C ILE A 25 15.97 2.22 -3.05
N VAL A 26 15.55 3.49 -3.03
CA VAL A 26 16.25 4.59 -3.70
C VAL A 26 17.65 4.75 -3.14
N GLU A 27 17.80 4.83 -1.82
CA GLU A 27 19.10 4.92 -1.15
C GLU A 27 20.01 3.75 -1.53
N THR A 28 19.48 2.52 -1.44
CA THR A 28 20.25 1.31 -1.78
C THR A 28 20.69 1.31 -3.25
N LEU A 29 19.84 1.78 -4.17
CA LEU A 29 20.18 1.90 -5.59
C LEU A 29 21.22 3.00 -5.86
N LEU A 30 21.17 4.12 -5.14
CA LEU A 30 22.18 5.19 -5.24
C LEU A 30 23.55 4.70 -4.76
N ASP A 31 23.58 3.87 -3.72
CA ASP A 31 24.80 3.29 -3.15
C ASP A 31 25.33 2.07 -3.94
N THR A 32 24.55 1.56 -4.89
CA THR A 32 24.89 0.38 -5.67
C THR A 32 26.03 0.69 -6.67
N PRO A 33 27.21 0.04 -6.55
CA PRO A 33 28.32 0.27 -7.47
C PRO A 33 28.01 -0.19 -8.89
N ARG A 34 28.37 0.61 -9.91
CA ARG A 34 28.10 0.35 -11.34
C ARG A 34 29.12 -0.58 -12.02
N PHE A 35 29.60 -1.61 -11.33
CA PHE A 35 30.57 -2.55 -11.91
C PHE A 35 29.88 -3.82 -12.43
N ASP A 36 30.44 -4.40 -13.49
CA ASP A 36 29.96 -5.64 -14.08
C ASP A 36 30.30 -6.83 -13.16
N GLY A 37 29.31 -7.28 -12.39
CA GLY A 37 29.41 -8.45 -11.53
C GLY A 37 28.17 -8.62 -10.65
N PRO A 38 28.04 -9.76 -9.94
CA PRO A 38 26.94 -9.99 -9.01
C PRO A 38 26.89 -8.90 -7.94
N ASN A 39 25.80 -8.15 -7.89
CA ASN A 39 25.67 -6.99 -7.03
C ASN A 39 24.59 -7.25 -5.97
N LYS A 40 25.02 -7.65 -4.77
CA LYS A 40 24.13 -7.97 -3.65
C LYS A 40 23.22 -6.80 -3.24
N LEU A 41 23.64 -5.56 -3.48
CA LEU A 41 22.81 -4.38 -3.22
C LEU A 41 21.71 -4.25 -4.27
N LEU A 42 22.03 -4.50 -5.55
CA LEU A 42 21.03 -4.55 -6.61
C LEU A 42 20.02 -5.66 -6.38
N ASP A 43 20.47 -6.87 -6.02
CA ASP A 43 19.59 -7.99 -5.70
C ASP A 43 18.67 -7.66 -4.51
N ARG A 44 19.20 -6.98 -3.49
CA ARG A 44 18.43 -6.49 -2.34
C ARG A 44 17.41 -5.42 -2.76
N SER A 45 17.79 -4.46 -3.59
CA SER A 45 16.86 -3.45 -4.12
C SER A 45 15.74 -4.06 -4.96
N ILE A 46 16.04 -5.09 -5.76
CA ILE A 46 15.03 -5.83 -6.52
C ILE A 46 14.06 -6.53 -5.56
N ALA A 47 14.57 -7.21 -4.53
CA ALA A 47 13.72 -7.87 -3.53
C ALA A 47 12.83 -6.86 -2.78
N LEU A 48 13.39 -5.72 -2.34
CA LEU A 48 12.62 -4.65 -1.71
C LEU A 48 11.58 -4.06 -2.66
N SER A 49 11.89 -3.93 -3.96
CA SER A 49 10.93 -3.44 -4.95
C SER A 49 9.74 -4.38 -5.13
N TRP A 50 9.95 -5.70 -5.05
CA TRP A 50 8.85 -6.67 -5.02
C TRP A 50 7.97 -6.50 -3.78
N ILE A 51 8.57 -6.32 -2.61
CA ILE A 51 7.83 -6.06 -1.36
C ILE A 51 7.01 -4.76 -1.47
N ALA A 52 7.61 -3.67 -1.96
CA ALA A 52 6.92 -2.41 -2.17
C ALA A 52 5.72 -2.54 -3.12
N ARG A 53 5.89 -3.29 -4.22
CA ARG A 53 4.81 -3.58 -5.16
C ARG A 53 3.66 -4.32 -4.48
N ASP A 54 3.96 -5.39 -3.73
CA ASP A 54 2.94 -6.19 -3.06
C ASP A 54 2.18 -5.38 -2.01
N MET A 55 2.89 -4.52 -1.26
CA MET A 55 2.27 -3.57 -0.32
C MET A 55 1.36 -2.58 -1.04
N ALA A 56 1.78 -2.02 -2.18
CA ALA A 56 0.96 -1.12 -2.98
C ALA A 56 -0.32 -1.79 -3.52
N ASP A 57 -0.22 -3.04 -3.98
CA ASP A 57 -1.36 -3.82 -4.46
C ASP A 57 -2.36 -4.14 -3.32
N MET A 58 -1.87 -4.45 -2.12
CA MET A 58 -2.69 -4.63 -0.92
C MET A 58 -3.42 -3.33 -0.56
N LEU A 59 -2.69 -2.22 -0.50
CA LEU A 59 -3.25 -0.90 -0.20
C LEU A 59 -4.34 -0.46 -1.18
N ARG A 60 -4.12 -0.68 -2.48
CA ARG A 60 -5.14 -0.42 -3.50
C ARG A 60 -6.41 -1.21 -3.22
N THR A 61 -6.27 -2.49 -2.86
CA THR A 61 -7.40 -3.38 -2.58
C THR A 61 -8.18 -2.91 -1.36
N GLU A 62 -7.49 -2.58 -0.27
CA GLU A 62 -8.14 -2.08 0.95
C GLU A 62 -8.84 -0.73 0.74
N ALA A 63 -8.20 0.18 0.00
CA ALA A 63 -8.81 1.45 -0.37
C ALA A 63 -10.09 1.27 -1.21
N ASP A 64 -10.09 0.33 -2.17
CA ASP A 64 -11.28 0.02 -2.96
C ASP A 64 -12.40 -0.61 -2.12
N LEU A 65 -12.08 -1.51 -1.19
CA LEU A 65 -13.05 -2.08 -0.25
C LEU A 65 -13.67 -1.02 0.66
N CYS A 66 -12.83 -0.15 1.22
CA CYS A 66 -13.27 1.00 2.01
C CYS A 66 -14.23 1.89 1.19
N ARG A 67 -13.84 2.26 -0.03
CA ARG A 67 -14.66 3.06 -0.95
C ARG A 67 -16.00 2.39 -1.26
N GLN A 68 -16.00 1.08 -1.55
CA GLN A 68 -17.23 0.33 -1.82
C GLN A 68 -18.18 0.34 -0.62
N ARG A 69 -17.66 0.12 0.59
CA ARG A 69 -18.45 0.17 1.84
C ARG A 69 -19.07 1.54 2.06
N VAL A 70 -18.28 2.62 1.96
CA VAL A 70 -18.79 4.01 2.09
C VAL A 70 -19.90 4.31 1.07
N LEU A 71 -19.75 3.87 -0.18
CA LEU A 71 -20.78 4.03 -1.21
C LEU A 71 -22.05 3.22 -0.90
N GLN A 72 -21.92 2.01 -0.35
CA GLN A 72 -23.06 1.18 0.07
C GLN A 72 -23.80 1.83 1.24
N GLU A 73 -23.09 2.32 2.25
CA GLU A 73 -23.68 3.03 3.39
C GLU A 73 -24.40 4.31 2.95
N ALA A 74 -23.77 5.10 2.08
CA ALA A 74 -24.39 6.32 1.53
C ALA A 74 -25.67 6.00 0.73
N ARG A 75 -25.68 4.90 -0.02
CA ARG A 75 -26.89 4.42 -0.73
C ARG A 75 -27.97 3.92 0.24
N GLY A 76 -27.58 3.22 1.30
CA GLY A 76 -28.49 2.77 2.36
C GLY A 76 -29.17 3.95 3.06
N ARG A 77 -28.40 5.00 3.40
CA ARG A 77 -28.94 6.25 3.98
C ARG A 77 -29.91 6.97 3.03
N LYS A 78 -29.60 7.04 1.73
CA LYS A 78 -30.52 7.63 0.73
C LYS A 78 -31.82 6.85 0.55
N ARG A 79 -31.80 5.52 0.70
CA ARG A 79 -33.02 4.68 0.62
C ARG A 79 -33.86 4.73 1.91
N GLY A 80 -33.24 4.91 3.07
CA GLY A 80 -33.94 5.06 4.35
C GLY A 80 -34.50 6.46 4.63
N GLY A 81 -34.10 7.48 3.86
CA GLY A 81 -34.51 8.86 4.04
C GLY A 81 -35.77 9.31 3.28
N SER A 82 -36.57 8.40 2.71
CA SER A 82 -37.76 8.72 1.90
C SER A 82 -39.10 8.39 2.58
N LEU A 83 -39.14 8.33 3.91
CA LEU A 83 -40.39 8.22 4.67
C LEU A 83 -40.40 9.27 5.78
N GLN A 84 -40.65 10.52 5.41
CA GLN A 84 -41.25 11.55 6.27
C GLN A 84 -41.81 12.66 5.39
#